data_AF-A0A2V7GDI6-F1
#
_entry.id   AF-A0A2V7GDI6-F1
#
_cell.length_a   1.000
_cell.length_b   1.000
_cell.length_c   1.000
_cell.angle_alpha   90.00
_cell.angle_beta   90.00
_cell.angle_gamma   90.00
#
_symmetry.space_group_name_H-M   'P 1'
#
loop_
_entity.id
_entity.type
_entity.pdbx_description
1 polymer ?
#
loop_
_entity_poly.entity_id
_entity_poly.type
_entity_poly.pdbx_seq_one_letter_code
_entity_poly.pdbx_strand_id
1 'polypeptide(L)'
;MTTTLHAFTRSVRQLIPALIAAALLGTPVALTAQSWVPHNKQPARAAARSAMRLRHPWPAQRAGPTVAMTATVTETEPNDSFSIANPVSLGDVATGVIDPGADSTHAADVDYYAIDLPVGTTVNFDVDAACCGSSLDPVMALFDSAGGELAFNDDYDGVDSRIIYTIPVTGHYYVAIAGFGGQGCPACTYSLNLGSLAPGPGDPTTLFATGLDGAFGFAAGGQGEFYVANGNAYHVVYRVSPAAVVTTLWVPGAAASMVVDGFGNLLVAGMDSTFDHGVVWQITPAGQVSTFKDSLPAAAAITVGPDGDVWVLDPGSPALLRFDPFGALKTSISLAGSGIDGYFDEDLKFSPSGDLHFTNSYDGVFKVVGNSFQRVITAADYIEGLSFDVDGYLYVSNGYLGTVQLYDPSYQLVGGDVFARTHLGGPTFLAFGRDAGGAMTSRLFADNYGYNLQPPYIGSIVEMNPTGMRAPGVRVGVDLLVIVNTTLRSGVVGADYADTLRVAGSPGTLTWSVASGGLPAGLSLDGASGVITGTPQDSGRFSFAVRAQGATRFGLRAFTLSVTNPSVDVTIAVAHLLGGDPLSTALQRFLDFQGNRNGRYDVGDFRAYLRARGQLPGAAVRKEQP
;
A
#
# COMPACT_ATOMS: atom_id res chain seq x y z
N MET A 1 3.61 37.79 23.74
CA MET A 1 5.07 37.68 23.92
C MET A 1 5.48 36.43 23.15
N THR A 2 6.09 36.52 21.96
CA THR A 2 7.57 36.60 21.75
C THR A 2 8.29 35.44 22.44
N THR A 3 9.03 34.53 21.81
CA THR A 3 9.51 34.32 20.41
C THR A 3 9.85 32.81 20.27
N THR A 4 10.14 32.19 19.11
CA THR A 4 10.68 32.67 17.81
C THR A 4 10.29 31.70 16.68
N LEU A 5 10.23 32.16 15.42
CA LEU A 5 10.30 31.32 14.21
C LEU A 5 10.96 32.14 13.09
N HIS A 6 12.10 31.70 12.54
CA HIS A 6 12.79 32.33 11.41
C HIS A 6 13.66 31.29 10.68
N ALA A 7 13.23 30.85 9.49
CA ALA A 7 14.10 30.52 8.33
C ALA A 7 13.31 29.86 7.16
N PHE A 8 12.26 30.51 6.64
CA PHE A 8 11.91 30.34 5.22
C PHE A 8 11.55 31.71 4.65
N THR A 9 12.20 32.07 3.55
CA THR A 9 12.32 33.46 3.08
C THR A 9 11.17 33.90 2.16
N ARG A 10 10.93 35.22 2.15
CA ARG A 10 9.94 35.88 1.30
C ARG A 10 10.29 35.72 -0.20
N SER A 11 9.60 34.83 -0.92
CA SER A 11 9.54 34.87 -2.40
C SER A 11 8.18 34.48 -3.03
N VAL A 12 7.27 33.81 -2.31
CA VAL A 12 6.05 33.22 -2.92
C VAL A 12 4.84 34.17 -2.99
N ARG A 13 4.93 35.40 -2.45
CA ARG A 13 3.79 36.35 -2.36
C ARG A 13 3.72 37.47 -3.42
N GLN A 14 4.44 37.36 -4.54
CA GLN A 14 4.36 38.36 -5.63
C GLN A 14 3.98 37.82 -7.03
N LEU A 15 3.79 36.51 -7.23
CA LEU A 15 3.47 35.95 -8.55
C LEU A 15 1.97 35.78 -8.86
N ILE A 16 1.09 35.94 -7.87
CA ILE A 16 -0.36 35.69 -8.03
C ILE A 16 -1.13 36.82 -8.76
N PRO A 17 -0.77 38.12 -8.67
CA PRO A 17 -1.45 39.16 -9.45
C PRO A 17 -1.14 39.13 -10.97
N ALA A 18 -0.04 38.50 -11.39
CA ALA A 18 0.44 38.54 -12.77
C ALA A 18 -0.32 37.57 -13.71
N LEU A 19 -0.76 36.40 -13.21
CA LEU A 19 -1.47 35.41 -14.04
C LEU A 19 -2.90 35.81 -14.45
N ILE A 20 -3.50 36.82 -13.80
CA ILE A 20 -4.89 37.23 -14.09
C ILE A 20 -4.96 38.28 -15.22
N ALA A 21 -3.85 38.98 -15.53
CA ALA A 21 -3.83 40.01 -16.56
C ALA A 21 -3.73 39.48 -18.00
N ALA A 22 -3.27 38.25 -18.20
CA ALA A 22 -3.07 37.66 -19.53
C ALA A 22 -4.35 37.07 -20.17
N ALA A 23 -5.41 36.87 -19.39
CA ALA A 23 -6.63 36.17 -19.83
C ALA A 23 -7.69 37.07 -20.50
N LEU A 24 -7.40 38.35 -20.77
CA LEU A 24 -8.41 39.35 -21.16
C LEU A 24 -8.10 40.18 -22.42
N LEU A 25 -7.04 39.88 -23.17
CA LEU A 25 -6.79 40.47 -24.48
C LEU A 25 -6.48 39.38 -25.52
N GLY A 26 -7.52 39.00 -26.26
CA GLY A 26 -7.41 38.06 -27.37
C GLY A 26 -6.68 38.66 -28.57
N THR A 27 -5.38 38.42 -28.65
CA THR A 27 -4.59 38.56 -29.88
C THR A 27 -3.75 37.30 -30.05
N PRO A 28 -3.81 36.59 -31.20
CA PRO A 28 -2.92 35.47 -31.43
C PRO A 28 -1.50 36.01 -31.59
N VAL A 29 -0.67 35.83 -30.57
CA VAL A 29 0.78 35.96 -30.72
C VAL A 29 1.22 34.71 -31.48
N ALA A 30 1.57 34.88 -32.75
CA ALA A 30 2.36 33.87 -33.44
C ALA A 30 3.69 33.77 -32.66
N LEU A 31 3.93 32.64 -31.99
CA LEU A 31 5.25 32.34 -31.48
C LEU A 31 6.18 32.21 -32.68
N THR A 32 7.05 33.20 -32.87
CA THR A 32 8.23 33.05 -33.71
C THR A 32 9.05 31.92 -33.11
N ALA A 33 9.32 30.88 -33.90
CA ALA A 33 10.04 29.69 -33.46
C ALA A 33 11.31 30.10 -32.72
N GLN A 34 11.43 29.65 -31.47
CA GLN A 34 12.62 29.87 -30.68
C GLN A 34 13.60 28.79 -31.10
N SER A 35 14.53 29.14 -32.00
CA SER A 35 15.55 28.20 -32.47
C SER A 35 16.30 27.63 -31.28
N TRP A 36 16.20 26.31 -31.10
CA TRP A 36 16.97 25.61 -30.07
C TRP A 36 18.46 25.86 -30.31
N VAL A 37 19.19 26.14 -29.23
CA VAL A 37 20.63 26.36 -29.29
C VAL A 37 21.29 25.13 -28.67
N PRO A 38 21.95 24.27 -29.46
CA PRO A 38 22.62 23.07 -28.95
C PRO A 38 23.50 23.37 -27.74
N HIS A 39 23.37 22.56 -26.69
CA HIS A 39 23.95 22.89 -25.38
C HIS A 39 25.49 22.96 -25.40
N ASN A 40 26.03 24.17 -25.24
CA ASN A 40 27.39 24.34 -24.75
C ASN A 40 27.44 24.03 -23.24
N LYS A 41 28.32 23.10 -22.82
CA LYS A 41 28.49 22.62 -21.44
C LYS A 41 28.33 23.73 -20.40
N GLN A 42 27.22 23.73 -19.65
CA GLN A 42 27.12 24.54 -18.45
C GLN A 42 28.13 24.02 -17.41
N PRO A 43 29.02 24.86 -16.85
CA PRO A 43 29.87 24.43 -15.76
C PRO A 43 28.98 24.10 -14.56
N ALA A 44 29.10 22.88 -14.04
CA ALA A 44 28.32 22.40 -12.92
C ALA A 44 28.37 23.41 -11.76
N ARG A 45 27.22 23.98 -11.38
CA ARG A 45 27.11 24.79 -10.17
C ARG A 45 27.43 23.88 -8.98
N ALA A 46 28.56 24.14 -8.34
CA ALA A 46 29.02 23.40 -7.17
C ALA A 46 28.10 23.66 -5.95
N ALA A 47 27.02 22.88 -5.85
CA ALA A 47 26.30 22.65 -4.61
C ALA A 47 26.80 21.32 -4.03
N ALA A 48 27.79 21.41 -3.12
CA ALA A 48 28.40 20.22 -2.54
C ALA A 48 27.46 19.53 -1.53
N ARG A 49 26.93 18.36 -1.91
CA ARG A 49 26.80 17.19 -1.03
C ARG A 49 27.22 15.94 -1.80
N SER A 50 27.96 15.05 -1.14
CA SER A 50 28.71 13.98 -1.79
C SER A 50 27.82 12.84 -2.30
N ALA A 51 27.31 12.97 -3.53
CA ALA A 51 26.83 11.81 -4.27
C ALA A 51 28.05 11.02 -4.78
N MET A 52 28.21 9.78 -4.29
CA MET A 52 29.22 8.86 -4.81
C MET A 52 28.84 8.46 -6.24
N ARG A 53 29.54 9.00 -7.25
CA ARG A 53 29.37 8.60 -8.65
C ARG A 53 29.83 7.15 -8.85
N LEU A 54 28.92 6.20 -8.66
CA LEU A 54 29.09 4.81 -9.09
C LEU A 54 29.08 4.74 -10.62
N ARG A 55 30.26 4.80 -11.23
CA ARG A 55 30.46 4.30 -12.59
C ARG A 55 30.39 2.77 -12.55
N HIS A 56 29.22 2.19 -12.82
CA HIS A 56 29.14 0.77 -13.16
C HIS A 56 29.59 0.58 -14.61
N PRO A 57 30.63 -0.23 -14.87
CA PRO A 57 31.01 -0.58 -16.23
C PRO A 57 29.99 -1.59 -16.77
N TRP A 58 29.12 -1.12 -17.66
CA TRP A 58 28.40 -2.04 -18.53
C TRP A 58 29.43 -2.84 -19.35
N PRO A 59 29.25 -4.17 -19.53
CA PRO A 59 30.12 -4.93 -20.40
C PRO A 59 29.97 -4.40 -21.82
N ALA A 60 31.05 -3.87 -22.40
CA ALA A 60 31.04 -3.37 -23.77
C ALA A 60 30.53 -4.48 -24.71
N GLN A 61 29.32 -4.30 -25.23
CA GLN A 61 28.85 -5.14 -26.33
C GLN A 61 29.81 -4.89 -27.49
N ARG A 62 30.48 -5.95 -27.93
CA ARG A 62 31.32 -5.88 -29.13
C ARG A 62 30.40 -5.52 -30.30
N ALA A 63 30.71 -4.43 -31.00
CA ALA A 63 30.03 -4.06 -32.23
C ALA A 63 29.84 -5.30 -33.11
N GLY A 64 28.58 -5.63 -33.39
CA GLY A 64 28.23 -6.59 -34.41
C GLY A 64 28.64 -6.06 -35.79
N PRO A 65 28.64 -6.92 -36.83
CA PRO A 65 28.81 -6.42 -38.19
C PRO A 65 27.68 -5.43 -38.50
N THR A 66 28.04 -4.23 -38.94
CA THR A 66 27.13 -3.12 -39.25
C THR A 66 26.07 -3.59 -40.25
N VAL A 67 24.86 -3.85 -39.78
CA VAL A 67 23.71 -4.05 -40.66
C VAL A 67 23.32 -2.66 -41.11
N ALA A 68 23.53 -2.35 -42.39
CA ALA A 68 23.02 -1.12 -42.97
C ALA A 68 21.50 -1.12 -42.81
N MET A 69 20.99 -0.36 -41.84
CA MET A 69 19.56 -0.20 -41.66
C MET A 69 19.00 0.53 -42.88
N THR A 70 18.04 -0.10 -43.56
CA THR A 70 17.37 0.51 -44.69
C THR A 70 16.51 1.66 -44.17
N ALA A 71 16.87 2.89 -44.54
CA ALA A 71 16.09 4.08 -44.23
C ALA A 71 14.62 3.89 -44.63
N THR A 72 13.70 4.19 -43.73
CA THR A 72 12.26 4.25 -44.04
C THR A 72 11.81 5.68 -44.31
N VAL A 73 12.50 6.65 -43.70
CA VAL A 73 12.34 8.08 -43.92
C VAL A 73 13.72 8.67 -44.24
N THR A 74 13.76 9.60 -45.19
CA THR A 74 14.90 10.50 -45.40
C THR A 74 14.40 11.90 -45.06
N GLU A 75 15.24 12.72 -44.44
CA GLU A 75 14.92 14.11 -44.13
C GLU A 75 14.50 14.91 -45.38
N THR A 76 13.92 16.10 -45.19
CA THR A 76 13.62 16.99 -46.30
C THR A 76 13.74 18.43 -45.85
N GLU A 77 14.81 19.06 -46.31
CA GLU A 77 15.18 20.42 -45.96
C GLU A 77 14.29 21.49 -46.62
N PRO A 78 14.01 22.62 -45.93
CA PRO A 78 14.41 22.94 -44.56
C PRO A 78 13.50 22.26 -43.52
N ASN A 79 14.07 21.77 -42.42
CA ASN A 79 13.30 21.22 -41.29
C ASN A 79 13.62 21.87 -39.91
N ASP A 80 14.38 22.97 -39.86
CA ASP A 80 14.92 23.68 -38.67
C ASP A 80 13.92 24.19 -37.61
N SER A 81 12.64 23.82 -37.68
CA SER A 81 11.67 24.13 -36.63
C SER A 81 10.48 23.18 -36.63
N PHE A 82 9.81 23.10 -35.47
CA PHE A 82 8.57 22.32 -35.28
C PHE A 82 7.53 22.48 -36.39
N SER A 83 7.40 23.67 -36.99
CA SER A 83 6.41 23.95 -38.04
C SER A 83 6.71 23.33 -39.41
N ILE A 84 7.94 22.84 -39.62
CA ILE A 84 8.43 22.24 -40.87
C ILE A 84 9.13 20.88 -40.63
N ALA A 85 9.07 20.37 -39.39
CA ALA A 85 9.66 19.11 -38.97
C ALA A 85 9.22 17.92 -39.82
N ASN A 86 10.15 17.01 -40.12
CA ASN A 86 9.89 15.80 -40.89
C ASN A 86 8.95 14.85 -40.13
N PRO A 87 7.81 14.42 -40.71
CA PRO A 87 6.90 13.49 -40.04
C PRO A 87 7.49 12.07 -40.02
N VAL A 88 7.47 11.42 -38.85
CA VAL A 88 7.97 10.06 -38.61
C VAL A 88 7.03 9.27 -37.70
N SER A 89 7.20 7.95 -37.65
CA SER A 89 6.44 7.02 -36.84
C SER A 89 7.34 6.08 -36.04
N LEU A 90 6.78 5.44 -35.00
CA LEU A 90 7.51 4.40 -34.27
C LEU A 90 7.83 3.20 -35.17
N GLY A 91 9.09 2.77 -35.13
CA GLY A 91 9.66 1.75 -36.00
C GLY A 91 10.32 2.28 -37.26
N ASP A 92 10.29 3.61 -37.51
CA ASP A 92 11.05 4.22 -38.60
C ASP A 92 12.56 4.26 -38.30
N VAL A 93 13.34 4.31 -39.38
CA VAL A 93 14.73 4.76 -39.37
C VAL A 93 14.80 5.98 -40.27
N ALA A 94 14.96 7.15 -39.67
CA ALA A 94 15.16 8.40 -40.37
C ALA A 94 16.65 8.60 -40.64
N THR A 95 17.02 9.00 -41.85
CA THR A 95 18.42 9.33 -42.20
C THR A 95 18.56 10.78 -42.59
N GLY A 96 19.62 11.42 -42.08
CA GLY A 96 19.84 12.84 -42.29
C GLY A 96 21.30 13.29 -42.29
N VAL A 97 21.52 14.60 -42.49
CA VAL A 97 22.83 15.25 -42.62
C VAL A 97 22.82 16.64 -42.00
N ILE A 98 23.50 16.80 -40.85
CA ILE A 98 23.71 18.12 -40.25
C ILE A 98 24.79 18.88 -41.05
N ASP A 99 24.38 19.74 -42.00
CA ASP A 99 25.22 20.63 -42.81
C ASP A 99 24.73 22.10 -42.80
N PRO A 100 25.23 22.93 -41.86
CA PRO A 100 25.01 24.39 -41.83
C PRO A 100 25.44 25.17 -43.09
N GLY A 101 26.00 24.50 -44.10
CA GLY A 101 26.35 25.05 -45.41
C GLY A 101 25.25 24.95 -46.48
N ALA A 102 24.15 24.22 -46.25
CA ALA A 102 23.07 24.06 -47.22
C ALA A 102 22.07 25.24 -47.22
N ASP A 103 21.64 25.71 -46.05
CA ASP A 103 20.86 26.94 -45.87
C ASP A 103 21.65 28.02 -45.12
N SER A 104 22.06 29.06 -45.85
CA SER A 104 22.78 30.21 -45.29
C SER A 104 21.95 31.15 -44.40
N THR A 105 20.69 30.82 -44.07
CA THR A 105 19.82 31.67 -43.23
C THR A 105 19.84 31.36 -41.73
N HIS A 106 20.37 30.20 -41.32
CA HIS A 106 20.43 29.77 -39.92
C HIS A 106 21.87 29.72 -39.37
N ALA A 107 22.01 29.79 -38.03
CA ALA A 107 23.31 29.88 -37.35
C ALA A 107 23.91 28.50 -36.97
N ALA A 108 23.07 27.47 -37.02
CA ALA A 108 23.36 26.05 -36.93
C ALA A 108 22.19 25.34 -37.62
N ASP A 109 22.47 24.19 -38.20
CA ASP A 109 21.48 23.24 -38.72
C ASP A 109 20.95 22.40 -37.53
N VAL A 110 19.63 22.23 -37.47
CA VAL A 110 18.95 21.44 -36.43
C VAL A 110 17.77 20.66 -37.03
N ASP A 111 17.98 19.39 -37.32
CA ASP A 111 16.93 18.50 -37.80
C ASP A 111 15.82 18.28 -36.77
N TYR A 112 14.58 18.66 -37.11
CA TYR A 112 13.39 18.29 -36.31
C TYR A 112 12.56 17.20 -36.97
N TYR A 113 12.17 16.23 -36.16
CA TYR A 113 11.26 15.14 -36.51
C TYR A 113 10.00 15.19 -35.66
N ALA A 114 8.83 15.23 -36.30
CA ALA A 114 7.52 15.25 -35.63
C ALA A 114 6.93 13.84 -35.52
N ILE A 115 6.51 13.45 -34.31
CA ILE A 115 5.98 12.11 -34.03
C ILE A 115 4.75 12.13 -33.09
N ASP A 116 3.78 11.29 -33.41
CA ASP A 116 2.56 11.09 -32.62
C ASP A 116 2.77 9.91 -31.65
N LEU A 117 2.76 10.19 -30.34
CA LEU A 117 3.09 9.19 -29.32
C LEU A 117 1.93 8.98 -28.32
N PRO A 118 1.47 7.73 -28.12
CA PRO A 118 0.52 7.39 -27.06
C PRO A 118 1.14 7.51 -25.66
N VAL A 119 0.32 7.91 -24.68
CA VAL A 119 0.67 7.82 -23.24
C VAL A 119 1.13 6.41 -22.86
N GLY A 120 2.16 6.32 -22.02
CA GLY A 120 2.75 5.07 -21.55
C GLY A 120 3.73 4.43 -22.54
N THR A 121 3.92 5.00 -23.74
CA THR A 121 4.96 4.52 -24.66
C THR A 121 6.35 4.88 -24.12
N THR A 122 7.18 3.88 -23.84
CA THR A 122 8.61 4.10 -23.61
C THR A 122 9.33 4.13 -24.95
N VAL A 123 9.67 5.32 -25.42
CA VAL A 123 10.48 5.50 -26.63
C VAL A 123 11.92 5.07 -26.38
N ASN A 124 12.60 4.61 -27.43
CA ASN A 124 14.03 4.39 -27.47
C ASN A 124 14.54 4.95 -28.79
N PHE A 125 14.90 6.22 -28.74
CA PHE A 125 15.47 6.94 -29.87
C PHE A 125 16.99 6.86 -29.79
N ASP A 126 17.62 6.36 -30.85
CA ASP A 126 19.06 6.06 -30.96
C ASP A 126 19.60 6.79 -32.21
N VAL A 127 20.67 7.56 -32.09
CA VAL A 127 21.35 8.21 -33.22
C VAL A 127 22.64 7.48 -33.53
N ASP A 128 22.61 6.66 -34.57
CA ASP A 128 23.79 5.99 -35.13
C ASP A 128 24.52 6.97 -36.08
N ALA A 129 25.67 7.51 -35.68
CA ALA A 129 26.50 8.37 -36.54
C ALA A 129 27.99 7.96 -36.51
N ALA A 130 28.65 8.10 -35.37
CA ALA A 130 30.05 7.75 -35.19
C ALA A 130 30.30 6.24 -35.33
N CYS A 131 29.35 5.41 -34.87
CA CYS A 131 29.35 3.96 -35.07
C CYS A 131 29.36 3.55 -36.55
N CYS A 132 28.79 4.40 -37.43
CA CYS A 132 28.68 4.22 -38.87
C CYS A 132 29.77 4.99 -39.66
N GLY A 133 30.73 5.62 -38.97
CA GLY A 133 31.87 6.30 -39.60
C GLY A 133 31.62 7.77 -39.97
N SER A 134 30.53 8.37 -39.51
CA SER A 134 30.34 9.82 -39.55
C SER A 134 31.32 10.53 -38.60
N SER A 135 31.61 11.80 -38.89
CA SER A 135 32.34 12.69 -37.96
C SER A 135 31.42 13.57 -37.13
N LEU A 136 30.11 13.36 -37.20
CA LEU A 136 29.13 14.04 -36.35
C LEU A 136 29.33 13.63 -34.88
N ASP A 137 29.19 14.61 -33.99
CA ASP A 137 29.11 14.48 -32.54
C ASP A 137 27.66 14.84 -32.17
N PRO A 138 26.69 13.90 -32.31
CA PRO A 138 25.27 14.22 -32.24
C PRO A 138 24.80 14.52 -30.83
N VAL A 139 24.05 15.60 -30.67
CA VAL A 139 23.21 15.85 -29.50
C VAL A 139 21.75 15.68 -29.87
N MET A 140 20.97 15.08 -28.98
CA MET A 140 19.54 14.83 -29.21
C MET A 140 18.67 15.37 -28.08
N ALA A 141 17.54 15.98 -28.44
CA ALA A 141 16.53 16.48 -27.51
C ALA A 141 15.13 15.98 -27.90
N LEU A 142 14.27 15.77 -26.90
CA LEU A 142 12.85 15.45 -27.07
C LEU A 142 12.00 16.57 -26.46
N PHE A 143 11.05 17.10 -27.22
CA PHE A 143 10.17 18.19 -26.81
C PHE A 143 8.69 17.81 -26.84
N ASP A 144 7.90 18.42 -25.95
CA ASP A 144 6.45 18.45 -26.07
C ASP A 144 5.96 19.40 -27.17
N SER A 145 4.65 19.33 -27.46
CA SER A 145 3.99 20.19 -28.45
C SER A 145 4.02 21.70 -28.15
N ALA A 146 4.42 22.12 -26.95
CA ALA A 146 4.55 23.51 -26.53
C ALA A 146 6.00 24.02 -26.54
N GLY A 147 6.99 23.16 -26.83
CA GLY A 147 8.42 23.50 -26.81
C GLY A 147 9.09 23.31 -25.45
N GLY A 148 8.45 22.61 -24.51
CA GLY A 148 9.10 22.15 -23.29
C GLY A 148 10.03 20.98 -23.59
N GLU A 149 11.31 21.11 -23.25
CA GLU A 149 12.28 20.01 -23.34
C GLU A 149 11.97 18.97 -22.24
N LEU A 150 11.85 17.71 -22.66
CA LEU A 150 11.44 16.57 -21.82
C LEU A 150 12.62 15.65 -21.48
N ALA A 151 13.54 15.50 -22.44
CA ALA A 151 14.77 14.73 -22.31
C ALA A 151 15.84 15.29 -23.26
N PHE A 152 17.09 15.17 -22.85
CA PHE A 152 18.27 15.53 -23.64
C PHE A 152 19.38 14.51 -23.39
N ASN A 153 20.17 14.20 -24.42
CA ASN A 153 21.38 13.41 -24.32
C ASN A 153 22.48 13.99 -25.22
N ASP A 154 23.74 13.88 -24.78
CA ASP A 154 24.94 14.14 -25.58
C ASP A 154 25.69 12.82 -25.88
N ASP A 155 26.24 12.15 -24.87
CA ASP A 155 27.03 10.92 -25.04
C ASP A 155 26.27 9.67 -24.51
N TYR A 156 26.11 8.60 -25.32
CA TYR A 156 25.65 7.28 -24.86
C TYR A 156 26.66 6.15 -25.14
N ASP A 157 26.87 5.77 -26.40
CA ASP A 157 27.72 4.63 -26.82
C ASP A 157 28.95 5.07 -27.63
N GLY A 158 29.60 6.13 -27.14
CA GLY A 158 30.73 6.79 -27.80
C GLY A 158 30.49 8.28 -27.69
N VAL A 159 30.27 8.91 -28.84
CA VAL A 159 29.66 10.25 -28.97
C VAL A 159 28.25 10.18 -29.57
N ASP A 160 27.76 8.97 -29.85
CA ASP A 160 26.42 8.74 -30.39
C ASP A 160 25.37 8.89 -29.27
N SER A 161 24.18 9.38 -29.64
CA SER A 161 23.21 9.95 -28.71
C SER A 161 21.93 9.14 -28.59
N ARG A 162 21.42 8.95 -27.38
CA ARG A 162 20.25 8.10 -27.11
C ARG A 162 19.30 8.68 -26.08
N ILE A 163 17.99 8.63 -26.35
CA ILE A 163 16.92 8.98 -25.41
C ILE A 163 16.03 7.76 -25.17
N ILE A 164 15.93 7.36 -23.89
CA ILE A 164 14.87 6.47 -23.40
C ILE A 164 13.95 7.30 -22.51
N TYR A 165 12.68 7.42 -22.90
CA TYR A 165 11.72 8.29 -22.23
C TYR A 165 10.30 7.71 -22.26
N THR A 166 9.57 7.81 -21.16
CA THR A 166 8.18 7.31 -21.08
C THR A 166 7.20 8.46 -21.24
N ILE A 167 6.35 8.37 -22.28
CA ILE A 167 5.48 9.45 -22.72
C ILE A 167 4.33 9.66 -21.71
N PRO A 168 4.20 10.84 -21.07
CA PRO A 168 3.26 11.03 -19.95
C PRO A 168 1.82 11.36 -20.39
N VAL A 169 1.61 11.76 -21.65
CA VAL A 169 0.30 12.15 -22.21
C VAL A 169 0.30 11.75 -23.70
N THR A 170 -0.83 11.32 -24.26
CA THR A 170 -0.93 11.11 -25.71
C THR A 170 -0.86 12.45 -26.42
N GLY A 171 0.05 12.62 -27.37
CA GLY A 171 0.21 13.90 -28.06
C GLY A 171 1.22 13.88 -29.22
N HIS A 172 1.42 15.08 -29.77
CA HIS A 172 2.45 15.38 -30.76
C HIS A 172 3.73 15.78 -30.04
N TYR A 173 4.86 15.22 -30.45
CA TYR A 173 6.18 15.43 -29.89
C TYR A 173 7.19 15.72 -31.00
N TYR A 174 8.30 16.37 -30.65
CA TYR A 174 9.39 16.66 -31.58
C TYR A 174 10.71 16.10 -31.07
N VAL A 175 11.41 15.35 -31.90
CA VAL A 175 12.82 14.98 -31.69
C VAL A 175 13.67 15.98 -32.45
N ALA A 176 14.67 16.58 -31.80
CA ALA A 176 15.65 17.43 -32.47
C ALA A 176 17.03 16.76 -32.44
N ILE A 177 17.75 16.83 -33.55
CA ILE A 177 19.15 16.42 -33.67
C ILE A 177 19.97 17.63 -34.13
N ALA A 178 21.15 17.80 -33.56
CA ALA A 178 22.16 18.71 -34.08
C ALA A 178 23.55 18.15 -33.76
N GLY A 179 24.60 18.72 -34.35
CA GLY A 179 25.96 18.47 -33.85
C GLY A 179 26.26 19.30 -32.60
N PHE A 180 27.11 18.76 -31.73
CA PHE A 180 27.55 19.39 -30.50
C PHE A 180 28.05 20.82 -30.73
N GLY A 181 27.51 21.77 -29.96
CA GLY A 181 27.83 23.20 -30.11
C GLY A 181 27.37 23.84 -31.42
N GLY A 182 26.49 23.20 -32.19
CA GLY A 182 26.00 23.67 -33.49
C GLY A 182 26.95 23.38 -34.66
N GLN A 183 27.81 22.36 -34.52
CA GLN A 183 28.72 21.95 -35.59
C GLN A 183 28.03 21.02 -36.60
N GLY A 184 28.48 21.05 -37.85
CA GLY A 184 28.01 20.18 -38.92
C GLY A 184 28.92 20.26 -40.14
N CYS A 185 28.64 19.42 -41.14
CA CYS A 185 29.42 19.31 -42.37
C CYS A 185 28.65 18.54 -43.47
N PRO A 186 28.98 18.72 -44.76
CA PRO A 186 28.33 18.02 -45.88
C PRO A 186 28.46 16.47 -45.89
N ALA A 187 29.15 15.89 -44.90
CA ALA A 187 29.33 14.46 -44.71
C ALA A 187 28.99 14.02 -43.27
N CYS A 188 28.37 14.89 -42.47
CA CYS A 188 28.00 14.66 -41.08
C CYS A 188 26.64 13.95 -41.03
N THR A 189 26.59 12.77 -41.67
CA THR A 189 25.40 11.94 -41.80
C THR A 189 25.06 11.23 -40.50
N TYR A 190 23.79 10.91 -40.27
CA TYR A 190 23.33 10.03 -39.19
C TYR A 190 22.13 9.18 -39.61
N SER A 191 21.81 8.16 -38.80
CA SER A 191 20.51 7.51 -38.80
C SER A 191 19.89 7.51 -37.41
N LEU A 192 18.70 8.09 -37.30
CA LEU A 192 17.85 8.09 -36.11
C LEU A 192 16.92 6.88 -36.15
N ASN A 193 17.11 5.94 -35.23
CA ASN A 193 16.20 4.82 -35.00
C ASN A 193 15.05 5.25 -34.08
N LEU A 194 13.81 5.27 -34.58
CA LEU A 194 12.62 5.67 -33.82
C LEU A 194 11.95 4.47 -33.11
N GLY A 195 12.73 3.79 -32.27
CA GLY A 195 12.29 2.61 -31.55
C GLY A 195 11.35 2.88 -30.37
N SER A 196 10.72 1.81 -29.88
CA SER A 196 10.01 1.78 -28.59
C SER A 196 10.33 0.49 -27.85
N LEU A 197 10.46 0.56 -26.53
CA LEU A 197 10.62 -0.60 -25.68
C LEU A 197 9.26 -1.15 -25.26
N ALA A 198 9.05 -2.45 -25.43
CA ALA A 198 7.94 -3.13 -24.79
C ALA A 198 8.20 -3.22 -23.27
N PRO A 199 7.19 -3.02 -22.40
CA PRO A 199 7.35 -3.22 -20.96
C PRO A 199 7.89 -4.62 -20.66
N GLY A 200 9.02 -4.70 -19.96
CA GLY A 200 9.59 -5.94 -19.49
C GLY A 200 8.74 -6.56 -18.37
N PRO A 201 9.24 -7.63 -17.71
CA PRO A 201 8.75 -8.02 -16.39
C PRO A 201 8.62 -6.80 -15.48
N GLY A 202 7.62 -6.79 -14.58
CA GLY A 202 7.41 -5.79 -13.51
C GLY A 202 7.23 -4.32 -13.90
N ASP A 203 7.63 -3.88 -15.09
CA ASP A 203 7.49 -2.50 -15.58
C ASP A 203 6.01 -2.05 -15.53
N PRO A 204 5.73 -0.75 -15.28
CA PRO A 204 4.36 -0.28 -15.12
C PRO A 204 3.56 -0.47 -16.42
N THR A 205 2.43 -1.17 -16.35
CA THR A 205 1.55 -1.38 -17.52
C THR A 205 0.24 -0.58 -17.45
N THR A 206 -0.22 -0.26 -16.25
CA THR A 206 -1.47 0.49 -16.05
C THR A 206 -1.32 1.49 -14.91
N LEU A 207 -1.69 2.74 -15.17
CA LEU A 207 -1.86 3.77 -14.14
C LEU A 207 -3.24 3.55 -13.48
N PHE A 208 -3.27 2.72 -12.44
CA PHE A 208 -4.53 2.22 -11.85
C PHE A 208 -5.33 3.32 -11.16
N ALA A 209 -4.68 4.27 -10.49
CA ALA A 209 -5.32 5.46 -9.93
C ALA A 209 -4.36 6.65 -9.90
N THR A 210 -4.89 7.87 -9.94
CA THR A 210 -4.13 9.13 -9.98
C THR A 210 -4.74 10.19 -9.06
N GLY A 211 -4.01 11.27 -8.80
CA GLY A 211 -4.50 12.39 -8.00
C GLY A 211 -4.45 12.11 -6.49
N LEU A 212 -3.58 11.17 -6.09
CA LEU A 212 -3.26 10.90 -4.70
C LEU A 212 -2.14 11.86 -4.29
N ASP A 213 -2.46 12.85 -3.47
CA ASP A 213 -1.41 13.73 -2.93
C ASP A 213 -0.60 12.95 -1.88
N GLY A 214 0.74 13.04 -1.94
CA GLY A 214 1.65 12.40 -0.98
C GLY A 214 1.38 10.93 -0.69
N ALA A 215 1.09 10.11 -1.70
CA ALA A 215 0.77 8.69 -1.55
C ALA A 215 1.87 7.94 -0.78
N PHE A 216 1.56 7.47 0.42
CA PHE A 216 2.53 6.95 1.36
C PHE A 216 1.84 5.94 2.29
N GLY A 217 2.27 4.69 2.30
CA GLY A 217 1.65 3.62 3.10
C GLY A 217 0.46 2.97 2.40
N PHE A 218 0.59 1.69 2.04
CA PHE A 218 -0.33 1.02 1.11
C PHE A 218 -0.84 -0.34 1.63
N ALA A 219 -2.14 -0.61 1.47
CA ALA A 219 -2.75 -1.90 1.80
C ALA A 219 -3.85 -2.34 0.83
N ALA A 220 -3.87 -3.64 0.52
CA ALA A 220 -4.98 -4.28 -0.19
C ALA A 220 -6.13 -4.60 0.77
N GLY A 221 -7.31 -4.05 0.47
CA GLY A 221 -8.56 -4.30 1.17
C GLY A 221 -9.14 -5.69 0.93
N GLY A 222 -10.15 -6.06 1.72
CA GLY A 222 -10.77 -7.39 1.66
C GLY A 222 -11.66 -7.63 0.44
N GLN A 223 -12.09 -6.59 -0.26
CA GLN A 223 -13.02 -6.62 -1.40
C GLN A 223 -12.35 -6.17 -2.72
N GLY A 224 -11.01 -6.16 -2.76
CA GLY A 224 -10.23 -5.72 -3.92
C GLY A 224 -10.09 -4.20 -4.05
N GLU A 225 -10.53 -3.42 -3.05
CA GLU A 225 -10.14 -2.02 -2.92
C GLU A 225 -8.69 -1.90 -2.43
N PHE A 226 -8.10 -0.71 -2.56
CA PHE A 226 -6.85 -0.35 -1.89
C PHE A 226 -7.07 0.80 -0.91
N TYR A 227 -6.20 0.86 0.09
CA TYR A 227 -6.09 1.96 1.03
C TYR A 227 -4.69 2.55 0.95
N VAL A 228 -4.59 3.88 0.94
CA VAL A 228 -3.34 4.64 0.82
C VAL A 228 -3.35 5.75 1.86
N ALA A 229 -2.29 5.93 2.65
CA ALA A 229 -2.18 7.12 3.48
C ALA A 229 -1.67 8.32 2.66
N ASN A 230 -1.97 9.52 3.15
CA ASN A 230 -1.55 10.77 2.53
C ASN A 230 -0.52 11.47 3.44
N GLY A 231 0.76 11.35 3.09
CA GLY A 231 1.88 11.99 3.78
C GLY A 231 1.94 13.52 3.64
N ASN A 232 1.19 14.13 2.71
CA ASN A 232 1.10 15.58 2.55
C ASN A 232 -0.09 16.20 3.32
N ALA A 233 -1.15 15.42 3.51
CA ALA A 233 -2.36 15.77 4.27
C ALA A 233 -2.67 14.67 5.28
N TYR A 234 -1.76 14.51 6.24
CA TYR A 234 -1.65 13.50 7.30
C TYR A 234 -2.94 12.87 7.84
N HIS A 235 -4.04 13.63 7.95
CA HIS A 235 -5.35 13.18 8.46
C HIS A 235 -6.21 12.41 7.43
N VAL A 236 -5.70 12.17 6.21
CA VAL A 236 -6.44 11.55 5.11
C VAL A 236 -5.88 10.17 4.79
N VAL A 237 -6.77 9.19 4.72
CA VAL A 237 -6.54 7.90 4.08
C VAL A 237 -7.40 7.84 2.84
N TYR A 238 -6.79 7.66 1.66
CA TYR A 238 -7.52 7.38 0.44
C TYR A 238 -8.02 5.94 0.44
N ARG A 239 -9.26 5.73 0.00
CA ARG A 239 -9.82 4.43 -0.35
C ARG A 239 -10.09 4.41 -1.86
N VAL A 240 -9.37 3.57 -2.57
CA VAL A 240 -9.45 3.42 -4.03
C VAL A 240 -10.22 2.15 -4.34
N SER A 241 -11.38 2.28 -4.98
CA SER A 241 -12.23 1.14 -5.32
C SER A 241 -11.59 0.22 -6.39
N PRO A 242 -12.07 -1.03 -6.57
CA PRO A 242 -11.66 -1.88 -7.70
C PRO A 242 -11.85 -1.26 -9.09
N ALA A 243 -12.71 -0.22 -9.19
CA ALA A 243 -12.98 0.54 -10.40
C ALA A 243 -12.20 1.88 -10.44
N ALA A 244 -11.03 1.96 -9.80
CA ALA A 244 -10.13 3.12 -9.73
C ALA A 244 -10.71 4.39 -9.05
N VAL A 245 -11.98 4.42 -8.67
CA VAL A 245 -12.59 5.60 -8.00
C VAL A 245 -11.96 5.83 -6.63
N VAL A 246 -11.36 7.00 -6.45
CA VAL A 246 -10.76 7.47 -5.20
C VAL A 246 -11.82 8.13 -4.31
N THR A 247 -11.82 7.76 -3.02
CA THR A 247 -12.64 8.37 -1.96
C THR A 247 -11.76 8.64 -0.74
N THR A 248 -12.16 9.53 0.17
CA THR A 248 -11.40 9.84 1.39
C THR A 248 -12.05 9.26 2.64
N LEU A 249 -11.22 8.73 3.51
CA LEU A 249 -11.49 8.39 4.90
C LEU A 249 -10.65 9.33 5.78
N TRP A 250 -11.18 9.69 6.94
CA TRP A 250 -10.52 10.62 7.85
C TRP A 250 -10.03 9.90 9.11
N VAL A 251 -8.83 10.23 9.57
CA VAL A 251 -8.28 9.77 10.85
C VAL A 251 -7.87 10.95 11.75
N PRO A 252 -7.93 10.81 13.09
CA PRO A 252 -7.61 11.90 14.02
C PRO A 252 -6.18 12.46 14.01
N GLY A 253 -5.20 11.69 13.53
CA GLY A 253 -3.78 12.07 13.53
C GLY A 253 -3.13 11.83 12.17
N ALA A 254 -1.82 11.65 12.12
CA ALA A 254 -1.08 11.33 10.90
C ALA A 254 -1.12 9.83 10.61
N ALA A 255 -1.59 9.41 9.43
CA ALA A 255 -1.46 8.03 8.97
C ALA A 255 -0.10 7.77 8.30
N ALA A 256 0.50 6.62 8.61
CA ALA A 256 1.80 6.18 8.06
C ALA A 256 1.67 4.84 7.32
N SER A 257 1.15 3.81 7.99
CA SER A 257 1.01 2.45 7.42
C SER A 257 -0.32 1.82 7.86
N MET A 258 -0.79 0.80 7.15
CA MET A 258 -2.10 0.21 7.41
C MET A 258 -2.23 -1.26 6.97
N VAL A 259 -3.20 -1.96 7.54
CA VAL A 259 -3.49 -3.37 7.28
C VAL A 259 -4.95 -3.70 7.64
N VAL A 260 -5.54 -4.71 7.00
CA VAL A 260 -6.89 -5.19 7.36
C VAL A 260 -6.80 -6.31 8.42
N ASP A 261 -7.57 -6.19 9.50
CA ASP A 261 -7.59 -7.13 10.62
C ASP A 261 -8.50 -8.36 10.41
N GLY A 262 -8.44 -9.29 11.37
CA GLY A 262 -9.26 -10.51 11.38
C GLY A 262 -10.76 -10.31 11.63
N PHE A 263 -11.25 -9.07 11.75
CA PHE A 263 -12.67 -8.71 11.75
C PHE A 263 -13.08 -7.99 10.46
N GLY A 264 -12.12 -7.62 9.61
CA GLY A 264 -12.31 -6.84 8.38
C GLY A 264 -12.21 -5.32 8.59
N ASN A 265 -11.75 -4.83 9.74
CA ASN A 265 -11.49 -3.41 9.94
C ASN A 265 -10.12 -3.03 9.34
N LEU A 266 -9.98 -1.79 8.87
CA LEU A 266 -8.67 -1.22 8.55
C LEU A 266 -8.02 -0.74 9.85
N LEU A 267 -6.86 -1.29 10.20
CA LEU A 267 -5.98 -0.74 11.22
C LEU A 267 -5.01 0.22 10.54
N VAL A 268 -4.88 1.43 11.09
CA VAL A 268 -4.03 2.50 10.56
C VAL A 268 -3.08 2.92 11.67
N ALA A 269 -1.78 2.70 11.47
CA ALA A 269 -0.71 3.16 12.33
C ALA A 269 -0.22 4.55 11.90
N GLY A 270 0.30 5.31 12.87
CA GLY A 270 0.96 6.59 12.66
C GLY A 270 1.06 7.37 13.96
N MET A 271 0.92 8.70 13.91
CA MET A 271 1.08 9.59 15.08
C MET A 271 -0.21 10.33 15.45
N ASP A 272 -0.38 10.69 16.72
CA ASP A 272 -1.44 11.60 17.15
C ASP A 272 -1.38 12.99 16.47
N SER A 273 -2.41 13.81 16.68
CA SER A 273 -2.50 15.14 16.06
C SER A 273 -1.48 16.15 16.57
N THR A 274 -0.74 15.84 17.64
CA THR A 274 0.36 16.68 18.15
C THR A 274 1.74 16.18 17.73
N PHE A 275 1.82 14.99 17.10
CA PHE A 275 3.05 14.29 16.73
C PHE A 275 3.93 13.94 17.95
N ASP A 276 3.32 13.78 19.12
CA ASP A 276 4.03 13.44 20.37
C ASP A 276 4.10 11.92 20.60
N HIS A 277 3.08 11.16 20.16
CA HIS A 277 2.97 9.72 20.41
C HIS A 277 2.38 8.95 19.22
N GLY A 278 2.83 7.70 19.07
CA GLY A 278 2.27 6.74 18.12
C GLY A 278 0.87 6.27 18.52
N VAL A 279 0.02 6.10 17.51
CA VAL A 279 -1.37 5.65 17.63
C VAL A 279 -1.68 4.64 16.53
N VAL A 280 -2.53 3.67 16.87
CA VAL A 280 -3.20 2.80 15.90
C VAL A 280 -4.70 3.03 15.99
N TRP A 281 -5.30 3.56 14.92
CA TRP A 281 -6.76 3.64 14.77
C TRP A 281 -7.30 2.37 14.14
N GLN A 282 -8.58 2.12 14.36
CA GLN A 282 -9.37 1.06 13.75
C GLN A 282 -10.56 1.72 13.04
N ILE A 283 -10.69 1.46 11.74
CA ILE A 283 -11.81 1.92 10.91
C ILE A 283 -12.63 0.70 10.51
N THR A 284 -13.85 0.61 11.00
CA THR A 284 -14.77 -0.47 10.65
C THR A 284 -15.18 -0.42 9.17
N PRO A 285 -15.67 -1.53 8.57
CA PRO A 285 -16.26 -1.51 7.23
C PRO A 285 -17.41 -0.51 7.03
N ALA A 286 -18.02 -0.02 8.12
CA ALA A 286 -19.06 1.01 8.11
C ALA A 286 -18.50 2.44 8.21
N GLY A 287 -17.17 2.62 8.19
CA GLY A 287 -16.49 3.91 8.30
C GLY A 287 -16.41 4.49 9.72
N GLN A 288 -16.83 3.76 10.75
CA GLN A 288 -16.68 4.21 12.14
C GLN A 288 -15.22 4.07 12.58
N VAL A 289 -14.66 5.16 13.12
CA VAL A 289 -13.27 5.24 13.60
C VAL A 289 -13.23 5.15 15.12
N SER A 290 -12.32 4.32 15.65
CA SER A 290 -11.99 4.21 17.07
C SER A 290 -10.49 3.99 17.26
N THR A 291 -10.00 4.13 18.49
CA THR A 291 -8.60 3.81 18.83
C THR A 291 -8.46 2.31 19.11
N PHE A 292 -7.54 1.63 18.41
CA PHE A 292 -7.09 0.28 18.76
C PHE A 292 -5.99 0.33 19.83
N LYS A 293 -5.03 1.25 19.66
CA LYS A 293 -3.93 1.48 20.60
C LYS A 293 -3.51 2.95 20.57
N ASP A 294 -3.20 3.52 21.73
CA ASP A 294 -2.61 4.85 21.87
C ASP A 294 -1.32 4.78 22.70
N SER A 295 -0.71 5.95 22.90
CA SER A 295 0.41 6.18 23.81
C SER A 295 1.63 5.30 23.52
N LEU A 296 1.84 4.96 22.23
CA LEU A 296 3.07 4.30 21.78
C LEU A 296 4.17 5.37 21.63
N PRO A 297 5.45 5.03 21.80
CA PRO A 297 6.55 5.93 21.46
C PRO A 297 6.49 6.40 20.00
N ALA A 298 6.32 5.46 19.06
CA ALA A 298 5.92 5.73 17.67
C ALA A 298 5.18 4.50 17.09
N ALA A 299 4.61 4.65 15.89
CA ALA A 299 4.03 3.55 15.12
C ALA A 299 4.22 3.82 13.62
N ALA A 300 5.27 3.26 13.02
CA ALA A 300 5.58 3.45 11.61
C ALA A 300 4.90 2.40 10.72
N ALA A 301 5.28 1.14 10.87
CA ALA A 301 4.74 0.02 10.10
C ALA A 301 3.74 -0.81 10.93
N ILE A 302 2.75 -1.42 10.28
CA ILE A 302 1.78 -2.30 10.92
C ILE A 302 1.42 -3.51 10.05
N THR A 303 1.24 -4.67 10.68
CA THR A 303 0.83 -5.90 10.01
C THR A 303 0.00 -6.80 10.93
N VAL A 304 -0.62 -7.82 10.36
CA VAL A 304 -1.39 -8.82 11.11
C VAL A 304 -0.83 -10.20 10.83
N GLY A 305 -0.60 -10.97 11.90
CA GLY A 305 -0.07 -12.33 11.81
C GLY A 305 -1.11 -13.37 11.36
N PRO A 306 -0.66 -14.56 10.94
CA PRO A 306 -1.55 -15.67 10.59
C PRO A 306 -2.35 -16.21 11.79
N ASP A 307 -1.95 -15.87 13.01
CA ASP A 307 -2.68 -16.10 14.25
C ASP A 307 -3.70 -14.99 14.58
N GLY A 308 -3.66 -13.86 13.89
CA GLY A 308 -4.51 -12.69 14.09
C GLY A 308 -3.97 -11.62 15.02
N ASP A 309 -2.80 -11.84 15.62
CA ASP A 309 -2.16 -10.83 16.44
C ASP A 309 -1.70 -9.65 15.57
N VAL A 310 -1.83 -8.44 16.11
CA VAL A 310 -1.41 -7.19 15.43
C VAL A 310 0.03 -6.90 15.82
N TRP A 311 0.88 -6.67 14.82
CA TRP A 311 2.29 -6.34 15.01
C TRP A 311 2.54 -4.92 14.53
N VAL A 312 3.17 -4.10 15.37
CA VAL A 312 3.50 -2.70 15.10
C VAL A 312 5.00 -2.51 15.22
N LEU A 313 5.60 -1.85 14.24
CA LEU A 313 6.98 -1.38 14.29
C LEU A 313 7.01 -0.01 14.98
N ASP A 314 7.73 0.06 16.09
CA ASP A 314 7.95 1.28 16.86
C ASP A 314 9.41 1.73 16.69
N PRO A 315 9.68 2.75 15.85
CA PRO A 315 11.04 3.26 15.68
C PRO A 315 11.44 4.28 16.76
N GLY A 316 10.47 4.83 17.51
CA GLY A 316 10.73 5.77 18.62
C GLY A 316 11.29 5.05 19.85
N SER A 317 10.95 3.78 20.03
CA SER A 317 11.62 2.85 20.92
C SER A 317 11.97 1.55 20.17
N PRO A 318 13.04 1.54 19.33
CA PRO A 318 13.29 0.54 18.28
C PRO A 318 12.92 -0.89 18.66
N ALA A 319 11.70 -1.30 18.28
CA ALA A 319 11.08 -2.56 18.69
C ALA A 319 9.92 -2.98 17.78
N LEU A 320 9.61 -4.28 17.84
CA LEU A 320 8.34 -4.82 17.38
C LEU A 320 7.42 -5.08 18.56
N LEU A 321 6.24 -4.47 18.54
CA LEU A 321 5.20 -4.61 19.55
C LEU A 321 4.12 -5.56 19.02
N ARG A 322 3.85 -6.64 19.76
CA ARG A 322 2.83 -7.64 19.41
C ARG A 322 1.62 -7.51 20.33
N PHE A 323 0.46 -7.21 19.76
CA PHE A 323 -0.82 -7.13 20.44
C PHE A 323 -1.71 -8.32 20.06
N ASP A 324 -2.62 -8.71 20.95
CA ASP A 324 -3.74 -9.57 20.56
C ASP A 324 -4.73 -8.81 19.64
N PRO A 325 -5.72 -9.48 19.02
CA PRO A 325 -6.71 -8.82 18.17
C PRO A 325 -7.59 -7.76 18.86
N PHE A 326 -7.40 -7.53 20.17
CA PHE A 326 -8.19 -6.64 21.02
C PHE A 326 -7.35 -5.51 21.64
N GLY A 327 -6.06 -5.39 21.27
CA GLY A 327 -5.16 -4.32 21.71
C GLY A 327 -4.36 -4.62 22.99
N ALA A 328 -4.44 -5.83 23.55
CA ALA A 328 -3.64 -6.21 24.71
C ALA A 328 -2.22 -6.60 24.29
N LEU A 329 -1.20 -5.96 24.87
CA LEU A 329 0.21 -6.23 24.56
C LEU A 329 0.60 -7.64 25.04
N LYS A 330 1.11 -8.47 24.12
CA LYS A 330 1.57 -9.86 24.38
C LYS A 330 3.08 -9.94 24.55
N THR A 331 3.85 -9.26 23.70
CA THR A 331 5.31 -9.21 23.80
C THR A 331 5.88 -7.98 23.08
N SER A 332 7.16 -7.69 23.36
CA SER A 332 7.98 -6.72 22.65
C SER A 332 9.32 -7.38 22.29
N ILE A 333 9.81 -7.16 21.07
CA ILE A 333 11.13 -7.62 20.60
C ILE A 333 11.96 -6.37 20.31
N SER A 334 13.10 -6.21 20.98
CA SER A 334 13.99 -5.09 20.71
C SER A 334 14.68 -5.22 19.35
N LEU A 335 14.69 -4.12 18.59
CA LEU A 335 15.38 -3.96 17.31
C LEU A 335 16.60 -3.03 17.43
N ALA A 336 17.14 -2.84 18.64
CA ALA A 336 18.34 -2.02 18.85
C ALA A 336 19.52 -2.52 17.98
N GLY A 337 20.09 -1.62 17.17
CA GLY A 337 21.15 -1.96 16.21
C GLY A 337 20.68 -2.46 14.85
N SER A 338 19.37 -2.48 14.56
CA SER A 338 18.83 -2.71 13.21
C SER A 338 19.11 -1.58 12.23
N GLY A 339 19.31 -0.36 12.72
CA GLY A 339 19.46 0.84 11.88
C GLY A 339 18.14 1.50 11.49
N ILE A 340 17.00 1.06 12.03
CA ILE A 340 15.76 1.85 12.06
C ILE A 340 16.03 3.15 12.84
N ASP A 341 15.66 4.30 12.28
CA ASP A 341 16.09 5.61 12.77
C ASP A 341 14.98 6.66 12.93
N GLY A 342 13.70 6.31 12.70
CA GLY A 342 12.56 7.16 13.12
C GLY A 342 11.73 7.78 12.00
N TYR A 343 11.89 7.34 10.76
CA TYR A 343 10.98 7.75 9.68
C TYR A 343 9.68 6.92 9.73
N PHE A 344 8.88 6.98 8.67
CA PHE A 344 7.58 6.31 8.57
C PHE A 344 7.47 5.42 7.33
N ASP A 345 8.57 5.31 6.59
CA ASP A 345 8.71 4.64 5.29
C ASP A 345 9.07 3.15 5.44
N GLU A 346 9.25 2.67 6.67
CA GLU A 346 9.42 1.24 6.94
C GLU A 346 8.15 0.43 6.63
N ASP A 347 8.35 -0.79 6.13
CA ASP A 347 7.30 -1.78 5.92
C ASP A 347 7.52 -3.03 6.77
N LEU A 348 6.43 -3.75 7.04
CA LEU A 348 6.37 -4.90 7.94
C LEU A 348 5.40 -5.95 7.38
N LYS A 349 5.90 -7.09 6.89
CA LYS A 349 5.04 -8.16 6.34
C LYS A 349 5.46 -9.55 6.80
N PHE A 350 4.50 -10.47 6.79
CA PHE A 350 4.74 -11.90 6.95
C PHE A 350 5.03 -12.58 5.60
N SER A 351 5.98 -13.51 5.60
CA SER A 351 6.21 -14.47 4.52
C SER A 351 5.13 -15.58 4.51
N PRO A 352 5.01 -16.41 3.47
CA PRO A 352 4.05 -17.53 3.47
C PRO A 352 4.37 -18.60 4.54
N SER A 353 5.62 -18.67 5.02
CA SER A 353 6.03 -19.52 6.15
C SER A 353 5.60 -18.98 7.52
N GLY A 354 5.04 -17.77 7.59
CA GLY A 354 4.69 -17.11 8.85
C GLY A 354 5.87 -16.44 9.55
N ASP A 355 6.96 -16.17 8.83
CA ASP A 355 8.10 -15.40 9.35
C ASP A 355 7.89 -13.90 9.12
N LEU A 356 8.12 -13.09 10.14
CA LEU A 356 7.98 -11.63 10.09
C LEU A 356 9.22 -10.97 9.50
N HIS A 357 9.03 -10.03 8.58
CA HIS A 357 10.09 -9.26 7.92
C HIS A 357 9.81 -7.77 8.00
N PHE A 358 10.86 -6.96 8.11
CA PHE A 358 10.79 -5.50 8.14
C PHE A 358 11.90 -4.84 7.31
N THR A 359 11.66 -3.61 6.87
CA THR A 359 12.67 -2.72 6.27
C THR A 359 13.18 -1.69 7.29
N ASN A 360 14.31 -1.04 7.00
CA ASN A 360 14.87 0.02 7.84
C ASN A 360 15.11 1.34 7.10
N SER A 361 14.54 1.49 5.90
CA SER A 361 14.66 2.64 4.97
C SER A 361 16.09 2.88 4.41
N TYR A 362 17.12 2.60 5.20
CA TYR A 362 18.54 2.65 4.88
C TYR A 362 19.10 1.24 4.60
N ASP A 363 18.70 0.69 3.46
CA ASP A 363 19.37 -0.35 2.68
C ASP A 363 19.20 -1.82 3.10
N GLY A 364 18.29 -2.15 4.02
CA GLY A 364 18.15 -3.50 4.59
C GLY A 364 16.74 -4.06 4.65
N VAL A 365 16.60 -5.33 4.26
CA VAL A 365 15.48 -6.18 4.70
C VAL A 365 15.97 -7.12 5.79
N PHE A 366 15.18 -7.24 6.86
CA PHE A 366 15.46 -8.04 8.03
C PHE A 366 14.37 -9.10 8.25
N LYS A 367 14.78 -10.27 8.72
CA LYS A 367 13.90 -11.36 9.18
C LYS A 367 13.94 -11.44 10.70
N VAL A 368 12.78 -11.54 11.34
CA VAL A 368 12.66 -11.81 12.78
C VAL A 368 12.92 -13.30 13.04
N VAL A 369 13.78 -13.60 14.01
CA VAL A 369 14.17 -14.97 14.40
C VAL A 369 14.07 -15.10 15.91
N GLY A 370 12.98 -15.67 16.41
CA GLY A 370 12.68 -15.73 17.84
C GLY A 370 12.48 -14.32 18.42
N ASN A 371 13.30 -13.96 19.42
CA ASN A 371 13.31 -12.62 20.03
C ASN A 371 14.50 -11.77 19.52
N SER A 372 14.94 -11.98 18.28
CA SER A 372 16.02 -11.24 17.62
C SER A 372 15.71 -11.07 16.14
N PHE A 373 16.63 -10.47 15.38
CA PHE A 373 16.51 -10.24 13.94
C PHE A 373 17.83 -10.56 13.21
N GLN A 374 17.72 -10.87 11.93
CA GLN A 374 18.82 -11.11 11.01
C GLN A 374 18.63 -10.30 9.73
N ARG A 375 19.63 -9.54 9.29
CA ARG A 375 19.61 -8.89 7.97
C ARG A 375 19.72 -9.96 6.89
N VAL A 376 18.76 -9.98 5.97
CA VAL A 376 18.67 -10.97 4.88
C VAL A 376 18.98 -10.36 3.50
N ILE A 377 18.76 -9.06 3.32
CA ILE A 377 19.18 -8.30 2.14
C ILE A 377 20.10 -7.15 2.58
N THR A 378 21.25 -7.02 1.92
CA THR A 378 22.37 -6.16 2.34
C THR A 378 22.91 -5.22 1.26
N ALA A 379 22.35 -5.23 0.05
CA ALA A 379 22.97 -4.67 -1.15
C ALA A 379 21.96 -3.97 -2.09
N ALA A 380 20.99 -3.27 -1.53
CA ALA A 380 20.08 -2.40 -2.27
C ALA A 380 19.90 -1.11 -1.47
N ASP A 381 20.23 0.03 -2.07
CA ASP A 381 20.14 1.35 -1.42
C ASP A 381 18.67 1.81 -1.37
N TYR A 382 18.20 2.50 -0.33
CA TYR A 382 16.81 3.04 -0.24
C TYR A 382 15.70 1.99 -0.48
N ILE A 383 15.61 1.01 0.42
CA ILE A 383 14.54 0.00 0.43
C ILE A 383 13.38 0.51 1.28
N GLU A 384 12.21 0.69 0.65
CA GLU A 384 11.01 1.21 1.31
C GLU A 384 10.07 0.03 1.72
N GLY A 385 9.35 -0.52 0.75
CA GLY A 385 8.30 -1.50 0.93
C GLY A 385 8.65 -2.91 0.46
N LEU A 386 7.86 -3.89 0.93
CA LEU A 386 8.05 -5.27 0.52
C LEU A 386 6.72 -6.05 0.39
N SER A 387 6.73 -7.08 -0.46
CA SER A 387 5.61 -8.02 -0.61
C SER A 387 6.14 -9.41 -0.93
N PHE A 388 5.44 -10.45 -0.47
CA PHE A 388 5.75 -11.84 -0.81
C PHE A 388 4.69 -12.41 -1.76
N ASP A 389 5.08 -13.36 -2.60
CA ASP A 389 4.14 -14.31 -3.24
C ASP A 389 4.11 -15.67 -2.53
N VAL A 390 3.11 -16.50 -2.84
CA VAL A 390 2.83 -17.74 -2.09
C VAL A 390 3.93 -18.80 -2.18
N ASP A 391 4.81 -18.71 -3.18
CA ASP A 391 5.98 -19.58 -3.33
C ASP A 391 7.19 -19.05 -2.52
N GLY A 392 7.06 -17.87 -1.90
CA GLY A 392 8.05 -17.27 -1.02
C GLY A 392 9.02 -16.31 -1.71
N TYR A 393 8.79 -15.94 -2.97
CA TYR A 393 9.57 -14.88 -3.59
C TYR A 393 9.21 -13.52 -2.98
N LEU A 394 10.21 -12.65 -2.89
CA LEU A 394 10.15 -11.36 -2.22
C LEU A 394 10.35 -10.22 -3.23
N TYR A 395 9.35 -9.37 -3.35
CA TYR A 395 9.33 -8.17 -4.18
C TYR A 395 9.66 -7.00 -3.25
N VAL A 396 10.63 -6.17 -3.63
CA VAL A 396 11.17 -5.08 -2.80
C VAL A 396 11.18 -3.80 -3.62
N SER A 397 10.50 -2.74 -3.15
CA SER A 397 10.47 -1.44 -3.81
C SER A 397 11.66 -0.57 -3.40
N ASN A 398 12.07 0.28 -4.34
CA ASN A 398 13.15 1.23 -4.16
C ASN A 398 12.67 2.62 -4.57
N GLY A 399 12.38 3.45 -3.57
CA GLY A 399 11.82 4.79 -3.75
C GLY A 399 12.78 5.73 -4.48
N TYR A 400 14.09 5.59 -4.25
CA TYR A 400 15.10 6.47 -4.86
C TYR A 400 15.46 6.11 -6.30
N LEU A 401 15.53 4.82 -6.64
CA LEU A 401 15.83 4.36 -8.01
C LEU A 401 14.57 4.25 -8.88
N GLY A 402 13.38 4.28 -8.30
CA GLY A 402 12.13 4.13 -9.04
C GLY A 402 11.91 2.71 -9.55
N THR A 403 12.38 1.70 -8.81
CA THR A 403 12.44 0.29 -9.23
C THR A 403 11.75 -0.66 -8.25
N VAL A 404 11.54 -1.90 -8.71
CA VAL A 404 11.22 -3.04 -7.86
C VAL A 404 12.19 -4.18 -8.18
N GLN A 405 12.74 -4.81 -7.14
CA GLN A 405 13.64 -5.95 -7.24
C GLN A 405 12.94 -7.23 -6.79
N LEU A 406 13.28 -8.36 -7.42
CA LEU A 406 12.72 -9.68 -7.10
C LEU A 406 13.81 -10.59 -6.53
N TYR A 407 13.57 -11.12 -5.35
CA TYR A 407 14.45 -12.05 -4.65
C TYR A 407 13.78 -13.42 -4.53
N ASP A 408 14.58 -14.49 -4.59
CA ASP A 408 14.12 -15.85 -4.37
C ASP A 408 13.87 -16.14 -2.87
N PRO A 409 13.27 -17.30 -2.52
CA PRO A 409 13.06 -17.67 -1.10
C PRO A 409 14.33 -17.83 -0.25
N SER A 410 15.53 -17.73 -0.87
CA SER A 410 16.85 -17.69 -0.21
C SER A 410 17.46 -16.27 -0.19
N TYR A 411 16.64 -15.25 -0.48
CA TYR A 411 17.01 -13.83 -0.56
C TYR A 411 18.09 -13.52 -1.60
N GLN A 412 18.20 -14.32 -2.67
CA GLN A 412 19.10 -14.04 -3.80
C GLN A 412 18.36 -13.30 -4.91
N LEU A 413 18.99 -12.28 -5.49
CA LEU A 413 18.39 -11.47 -6.56
C LEU A 413 18.16 -12.33 -7.82
N VAL A 414 16.92 -12.40 -8.28
CA VAL A 414 16.49 -13.27 -9.38
C VAL A 414 16.94 -12.68 -10.72
N GLY A 415 17.67 -13.47 -11.51
CA GLY A 415 18.10 -13.08 -12.85
C GLY A 415 19.26 -12.09 -12.91
N GLY A 416 19.78 -11.63 -11.77
CA GLY A 416 20.89 -10.68 -11.69
C GLY A 416 20.56 -9.26 -12.17
N ASP A 417 19.28 -8.95 -12.34
CA ASP A 417 18.76 -7.73 -12.95
C ASP A 417 17.45 -7.32 -12.24
N VAL A 418 16.97 -6.12 -12.51
CA VAL A 418 15.85 -5.49 -11.81
C VAL A 418 14.51 -6.03 -12.33
N PHE A 419 13.56 -6.26 -11.42
CA PHE A 419 12.24 -6.77 -11.79
C PHE A 419 11.35 -5.70 -12.42
N ALA A 420 11.51 -4.42 -12.09
CA ALA A 420 10.94 -3.29 -12.83
C ALA A 420 12.04 -2.25 -13.09
N ARG A 421 12.37 -2.02 -14.36
CA ARG A 421 13.66 -1.47 -14.87
C ARG A 421 13.75 0.05 -14.88
N THR A 422 13.21 0.70 -13.84
CA THR A 422 13.00 2.15 -13.63
C THR A 422 11.69 2.69 -14.21
N HIS A 423 11.37 3.96 -13.91
CA HIS A 423 10.14 4.69 -14.26
C HIS A 423 8.90 4.44 -13.38
N LEU A 424 9.02 4.05 -12.11
CA LEU A 424 7.87 4.01 -11.19
C LEU A 424 7.60 5.34 -10.46
N GLY A 425 8.40 6.40 -10.63
CA GLY A 425 8.16 7.69 -9.97
C GLY A 425 8.32 7.68 -8.44
N GLY A 426 9.12 6.76 -7.92
CA GLY A 426 9.38 6.58 -6.49
C GLY A 426 8.33 5.70 -5.80
N PRO A 427 8.35 4.37 -6.06
CA PRO A 427 7.44 3.42 -5.45
C PRO A 427 7.78 3.23 -3.98
N THR A 428 6.78 3.41 -3.11
CA THR A 428 6.96 3.29 -1.66
C THR A 428 6.59 1.90 -1.18
N PHE A 429 5.30 1.55 -1.09
CA PHE A 429 4.81 0.29 -0.56
C PHE A 429 4.26 -0.63 -1.65
N LEU A 430 4.33 -1.94 -1.39
CA LEU A 430 3.91 -2.97 -2.34
C LEU A 430 2.74 -3.80 -1.83
N ALA A 431 1.69 -3.94 -2.63
CA ALA A 431 0.57 -4.83 -2.33
C ALA A 431 0.06 -5.59 -3.56
N PHE A 432 -0.16 -6.89 -3.39
CA PHE A 432 -0.87 -7.70 -4.37
C PHE A 432 -2.39 -7.47 -4.27
N GLY A 433 -3.05 -7.32 -5.41
CA GLY A 433 -4.50 -7.11 -5.50
C GLY A 433 -5.31 -8.39 -5.27
N ARG A 434 -6.62 -8.21 -5.04
CA ARG A 434 -7.59 -9.30 -4.86
C ARG A 434 -8.62 -9.38 -5.98
N ASP A 435 -9.19 -10.57 -6.17
CA ASP A 435 -10.37 -10.76 -7.00
C ASP A 435 -11.69 -10.44 -6.26
N ALA A 436 -12.83 -10.53 -6.96
CA ALA A 436 -14.15 -10.28 -6.39
C ALA A 436 -14.61 -11.32 -5.34
N GLY A 437 -13.92 -12.46 -5.22
CA GLY A 437 -14.09 -13.43 -4.14
C GLY A 437 -13.17 -13.16 -2.93
N GLY A 438 -12.34 -12.12 -2.99
CA GLY A 438 -11.33 -11.81 -1.99
C GLY A 438 -10.09 -12.70 -2.06
N ALA A 439 -9.89 -13.49 -3.12
CA ALA A 439 -8.67 -14.29 -3.33
C ALA A 439 -7.49 -13.39 -3.74
N MET A 440 -6.26 -13.72 -3.32
CA MET A 440 -5.07 -13.01 -3.82
C MET A 440 -4.85 -13.32 -5.29
N THR A 441 -4.35 -12.34 -6.03
CA THR A 441 -3.99 -12.47 -7.45
C THR A 441 -2.49 -12.27 -7.64
N SER A 442 -1.99 -12.52 -8.84
CA SER A 442 -0.62 -12.17 -9.26
C SER A 442 -0.50 -10.73 -9.78
N ARG A 443 -1.51 -9.87 -9.54
CA ARG A 443 -1.48 -8.45 -9.86
C ARG A 443 -0.77 -7.71 -8.73
N LEU A 444 0.46 -7.24 -8.96
CA LEU A 444 1.23 -6.45 -8.00
C LEU A 444 1.06 -4.96 -8.29
N PHE A 445 0.91 -4.18 -7.23
CA PHE A 445 0.75 -2.73 -7.30
C PHE A 445 1.76 -2.03 -6.38
N ALA A 446 2.17 -0.84 -6.79
CA ALA A 446 2.89 0.11 -5.95
C ALA A 446 2.10 1.42 -5.82
N ASP A 447 2.13 2.04 -4.65
CA ASP A 447 1.87 3.47 -4.50
C ASP A 447 3.16 4.26 -4.77
N ASN A 448 3.03 5.47 -5.32
CA ASN A 448 4.17 6.25 -5.77
C ASN A 448 4.13 7.67 -5.17
N TYR A 449 5.05 7.93 -4.23
CA TYR A 449 5.13 9.20 -3.49
C TYR A 449 5.60 10.38 -4.36
N GLY A 450 6.47 10.12 -5.35
CA GLY A 450 7.03 11.17 -6.22
C GLY A 450 8.44 11.63 -5.87
N TYR A 451 9.25 10.83 -5.16
CA TYR A 451 10.64 11.17 -4.79
C TYR A 451 11.48 11.64 -5.99
N ASN A 452 11.32 10.96 -7.13
CA ASN A 452 11.74 11.46 -8.42
C ASN A 452 10.51 11.94 -9.19
N LEU A 453 10.56 13.18 -9.69
CA LEU A 453 9.48 13.78 -10.46
C LEU A 453 9.41 13.17 -11.87
N GLN A 454 8.84 11.96 -11.97
CA GLN A 454 8.54 11.27 -13.24
C GLN A 454 7.02 11.18 -13.43
N PRO A 455 6.40 12.17 -14.10
CA PRO A 455 5.06 12.00 -14.67
C PRO A 455 5.05 10.78 -15.62
N PRO A 456 3.93 10.05 -15.72
CA PRO A 456 2.63 10.29 -15.09
C PRO A 456 2.49 9.68 -13.68
N TYR A 457 3.57 9.16 -13.08
CA TYR A 457 3.50 8.26 -11.93
C TYR A 457 3.46 8.93 -10.56
N ILE A 458 3.78 10.22 -10.45
CA ILE A 458 3.70 10.98 -9.19
C ILE A 458 2.26 10.94 -8.64
N GLY A 459 2.07 10.53 -7.39
CA GLY A 459 0.75 10.58 -6.75
C GLY A 459 -0.24 9.60 -7.36
N SER A 460 0.22 8.36 -7.57
CA SER A 460 -0.53 7.32 -8.27
C SER A 460 -0.46 5.96 -7.58
N ILE A 461 -1.35 5.05 -7.99
CA ILE A 461 -1.14 3.60 -7.88
C ILE A 461 -0.86 3.08 -9.29
N VAL A 462 0.19 2.29 -9.45
CA VAL A 462 0.54 1.60 -10.71
C VAL A 462 0.36 0.09 -10.58
N GLU A 463 -0.14 -0.54 -11.64
CA GLU A 463 -0.13 -1.99 -11.80
C GLU A 463 1.08 -2.41 -12.64
N MET A 464 1.85 -3.36 -12.11
CA MET A 464 3.08 -3.88 -12.73
C MET A 464 2.76 -4.93 -13.79
N ASN A 465 3.64 -5.08 -14.78
CA ASN A 465 3.54 -6.14 -15.77
C ASN A 465 3.53 -7.51 -15.07
N PRO A 466 2.47 -8.33 -15.21
CA PRO A 466 2.41 -9.65 -14.57
C PRO A 466 3.42 -10.64 -15.16
N THR A 467 4.05 -10.32 -16.29
CA THR A 467 5.19 -11.07 -16.82
C THR A 467 6.29 -11.17 -15.75
N GLY A 468 6.72 -12.40 -15.44
CA GLY A 468 7.77 -12.66 -14.45
C GLY A 468 7.32 -12.72 -12.99
N MET A 469 6.08 -12.36 -12.66
CA MET A 469 5.47 -12.69 -11.36
C MET A 469 5.51 -14.22 -11.18
N ARG A 470 5.98 -14.71 -10.03
CA ARG A 470 6.15 -16.17 -9.82
C ARG A 470 4.87 -16.84 -9.38
N ALA A 471 4.16 -16.24 -8.42
CA ALA A 471 2.90 -16.76 -7.92
C ALA A 471 1.92 -15.61 -7.53
N PRO A 472 0.66 -15.91 -7.17
CA PRO A 472 -0.21 -14.95 -6.51
C PRO A 472 0.39 -14.45 -5.19
N GLY A 473 0.06 -13.22 -4.81
CA GLY A 473 0.55 -12.62 -3.57
C GLY A 473 0.21 -13.41 -2.31
N VAL A 474 1.07 -13.31 -1.30
CA VAL A 474 0.75 -13.67 0.09
C VAL A 474 -0.17 -12.62 0.68
N ARG A 475 -1.13 -13.07 1.48
CA ARG A 475 -1.97 -12.17 2.25
C ARG A 475 -1.14 -11.54 3.35
N VAL A 476 -1.03 -10.22 3.30
CA VAL A 476 -0.73 -9.41 4.48
C VAL A 476 -1.97 -9.47 5.39
N GLY A 477 -1.82 -10.01 6.60
CA GLY A 477 -2.98 -10.37 7.42
C GLY A 477 -3.64 -11.67 6.97
N VAL A 478 -4.97 -11.70 6.98
CA VAL A 478 -5.71 -12.97 7.07
C VAL A 478 -6.71 -13.16 5.92
N ASP A 479 -6.98 -14.42 5.61
CA ASP A 479 -8.02 -14.80 4.67
C ASP A 479 -9.36 -14.88 5.42
N LEU A 480 -10.15 -13.79 5.34
CA LEU A 480 -11.25 -13.54 6.26
C LEU A 480 -12.43 -14.50 6.05
N LEU A 481 -12.66 -15.38 7.02
CA LEU A 481 -13.91 -16.12 7.11
C LEU A 481 -15.02 -15.20 7.64
N VAL A 482 -15.90 -14.72 6.75
CA VAL A 482 -17.01 -13.85 7.12
C VAL A 482 -18.05 -14.65 7.93
N ILE A 483 -18.02 -14.48 9.26
CA ILE A 483 -19.08 -14.95 10.16
C ILE A 483 -20.32 -14.07 9.93
N VAL A 484 -21.39 -14.66 9.38
CA VAL A 484 -22.58 -13.93 8.89
C VAL A 484 -23.56 -13.53 10.00
N ASN A 485 -23.46 -14.14 11.18
CA ASN A 485 -24.29 -13.79 12.32
C ASN A 485 -23.93 -12.38 12.81
N THR A 486 -24.88 -11.45 12.74
CA THR A 486 -24.71 -10.07 13.22
C THR A 486 -25.19 -9.88 14.66
N THR A 487 -26.09 -10.73 15.13
CA THR A 487 -26.67 -10.76 16.48
C THR A 487 -26.87 -12.20 16.94
N LEU A 488 -27.08 -12.40 18.25
CA LEU A 488 -27.51 -13.67 18.85
C LEU A 488 -28.90 -13.52 19.46
N ARG A 489 -29.64 -14.62 19.62
CA ARG A 489 -30.91 -14.62 20.34
C ARG A 489 -30.69 -14.25 21.82
N SER A 490 -31.63 -13.55 22.46
CA SER A 490 -31.55 -13.31 23.90
C SER A 490 -31.80 -14.61 24.69
N GLY A 491 -31.04 -14.83 25.75
CA GLY A 491 -31.21 -15.95 26.68
C GLY A 491 -32.14 -15.62 27.84
N VAL A 492 -32.64 -16.67 28.51
CA VAL A 492 -33.37 -16.56 29.78
C VAL A 492 -32.73 -17.51 30.79
N VAL A 493 -32.50 -17.06 32.01
CA VAL A 493 -31.89 -17.89 33.07
C VAL A 493 -32.74 -19.14 33.32
N GLY A 494 -32.10 -20.31 33.38
CA GLY A 494 -32.75 -21.60 33.57
C GLY A 494 -33.36 -22.23 32.31
N ALA A 495 -33.58 -21.45 31.24
CA ALA A 495 -34.10 -21.95 29.97
C ALA A 495 -33.01 -22.56 29.09
N ASP A 496 -33.36 -23.54 28.27
CA ASP A 496 -32.44 -24.11 27.27
C ASP A 496 -32.14 -23.07 26.17
N TYR A 497 -30.87 -22.89 25.87
CA TYR A 497 -30.36 -21.97 24.86
C TYR A 497 -29.68 -22.76 23.74
N ALA A 498 -29.88 -22.29 22.50
CA ALA A 498 -29.16 -22.75 21.33
C ALA A 498 -29.03 -21.58 20.33
N ASP A 499 -27.85 -21.36 19.77
CA ASP A 499 -27.66 -20.51 18.58
C ASP A 499 -26.58 -21.12 17.69
N THR A 500 -26.60 -20.86 16.39
CA THR A 500 -25.67 -21.48 15.43
C THR A 500 -24.93 -20.42 14.65
N LEU A 501 -23.62 -20.35 14.88
CA LEU A 501 -22.72 -19.50 14.12
C LEU A 501 -22.48 -20.10 12.73
N ARG A 502 -22.41 -19.22 11.72
CA ARG A 502 -22.25 -19.61 10.32
C ARG A 502 -21.22 -18.72 9.64
N VAL A 503 -20.49 -19.29 8.69
CA VAL A 503 -19.56 -18.59 7.79
C VAL A 503 -20.15 -18.57 6.38
N ALA A 504 -19.89 -17.51 5.62
CA ALA A 504 -20.32 -17.40 4.23
C ALA A 504 -19.62 -18.41 3.29
N GLY A 505 -20.29 -18.78 2.20
CA GLY A 505 -19.74 -19.65 1.14
C GLY A 505 -19.55 -21.10 1.56
N SER A 506 -18.54 -21.76 0.99
CA SER A 506 -18.14 -23.14 1.32
C SER A 506 -16.79 -23.12 2.04
N PRO A 507 -16.76 -22.98 3.38
CA PRO A 507 -15.53 -22.74 4.12
C PRO A 507 -14.61 -23.96 4.26
N GLY A 508 -15.15 -25.17 4.06
CA GLY A 508 -14.51 -26.44 4.43
C GLY A 508 -14.81 -26.82 5.89
N THR A 509 -14.02 -27.73 6.45
CA THR A 509 -14.07 -28.04 7.89
C THR A 509 -13.66 -26.82 8.70
N LEU A 510 -14.38 -26.54 9.78
CA LEU A 510 -14.12 -25.42 10.69
C LEU A 510 -13.87 -25.90 12.12
N THR A 511 -12.97 -25.19 12.81
CA THR A 511 -12.80 -25.23 14.26
C THR A 511 -13.26 -23.90 14.84
N TRP A 512 -14.10 -23.94 15.87
CA TRP A 512 -14.66 -22.78 16.55
C TRP A 512 -14.08 -22.64 17.96
N SER A 513 -13.82 -21.42 18.40
CA SER A 513 -13.40 -21.12 19.77
C SER A 513 -13.84 -19.74 20.24
N VAL A 514 -13.89 -19.52 21.55
CA VAL A 514 -13.98 -18.18 22.14
C VAL A 514 -12.57 -17.58 22.15
N ALA A 515 -12.40 -16.44 21.47
CA ALA A 515 -11.12 -15.76 21.33
C ALA A 515 -10.86 -14.74 22.46
N SER A 516 -11.91 -14.12 23.00
CA SER A 516 -11.83 -13.24 24.16
C SER A 516 -13.19 -13.10 24.86
N GLY A 517 -13.18 -12.62 26.11
CA GLY A 517 -14.36 -12.56 26.96
C GLY A 517 -14.81 -13.95 27.43
N GLY A 518 -16.09 -14.10 27.73
CA GLY A 518 -16.67 -15.36 28.18
C GLY A 518 -18.15 -15.48 27.85
N LEU A 519 -18.58 -16.72 27.58
CA LEU A 519 -20.00 -17.04 27.51
C LEU A 519 -20.64 -16.93 28.91
N PRO A 520 -21.95 -16.68 29.02
CA PRO A 520 -22.68 -16.80 30.28
C PRO A 520 -22.44 -18.17 30.92
N ALA A 521 -22.36 -18.21 32.26
CA ALA A 521 -22.21 -19.46 33.00
C ALA A 521 -23.32 -20.45 32.62
N GLY A 522 -22.92 -21.70 32.34
CA GLY A 522 -23.82 -22.75 31.86
C GLY A 522 -24.05 -22.80 30.34
N LEU A 523 -23.41 -21.91 29.55
CA LEU A 523 -23.32 -22.04 28.08
C LEU A 523 -21.92 -22.47 27.63
N SER A 524 -21.85 -23.23 26.54
CA SER A 524 -20.63 -23.60 25.83
C SER A 524 -20.77 -23.39 24.32
N LEU A 525 -19.63 -23.20 23.64
CA LEU A 525 -19.52 -23.19 22.18
C LEU A 525 -18.95 -24.55 21.74
N ASP A 526 -19.69 -25.27 20.91
CA ASP A 526 -19.20 -26.50 20.28
C ASP A 526 -18.17 -26.19 19.20
N GLY A 527 -16.98 -26.78 19.36
CA GLY A 527 -15.81 -26.48 18.53
C GLY A 527 -15.88 -26.98 17.10
N ALA A 528 -16.80 -27.88 16.74
CA ALA A 528 -16.91 -28.41 15.37
C ALA A 528 -18.09 -27.79 14.60
N SER A 529 -19.23 -27.62 15.27
CA SER A 529 -20.49 -27.16 14.66
C SER A 529 -20.73 -25.66 14.77
N GLY A 530 -19.99 -24.94 15.62
CA GLY A 530 -20.23 -23.51 15.88
C GLY A 530 -21.52 -23.24 16.64
N VAL A 531 -22.09 -24.25 17.30
CA VAL A 531 -23.33 -24.15 18.07
C VAL A 531 -23.03 -23.68 19.49
N ILE A 532 -23.65 -22.57 19.92
CA ILE A 532 -23.63 -22.11 21.31
C ILE A 532 -24.84 -22.73 22.01
N THR A 533 -24.65 -23.59 23.00
CA THR A 533 -25.73 -24.32 23.70
C THR A 533 -25.56 -24.38 25.20
N GLY A 534 -26.65 -24.62 25.92
CA GLY A 534 -26.64 -24.91 27.35
C GLY A 534 -27.83 -24.30 28.09
N THR A 535 -27.65 -23.98 29.37
CA THR A 535 -28.65 -23.31 30.20
C THR A 535 -27.98 -22.14 30.93
N PRO A 536 -28.29 -20.87 30.61
CA PRO A 536 -27.70 -19.73 31.30
C PRO A 536 -28.05 -19.74 32.79
N GLN A 537 -27.05 -19.50 33.65
CA GLN A 537 -27.21 -19.48 35.11
C GLN A 537 -27.35 -18.07 35.69
N ASP A 538 -26.81 -17.06 35.01
CA ASP A 538 -26.80 -15.66 35.47
C ASP A 538 -27.39 -14.73 34.42
N SER A 539 -28.14 -13.71 34.87
CA SER A 539 -28.68 -12.65 34.02
C SER A 539 -27.67 -11.51 33.84
N GLY A 540 -27.57 -10.95 32.63
CA GLY A 540 -26.65 -9.84 32.34
C GLY A 540 -26.46 -9.60 30.85
N ARG A 541 -25.51 -8.73 30.51
CA ARG A 541 -24.95 -8.61 29.16
C ARG A 541 -23.55 -9.19 29.16
N PHE A 542 -23.33 -10.18 28.30
CA PHE A 542 -22.07 -10.91 28.19
C PHE A 542 -21.46 -10.62 26.83
N SER A 543 -20.32 -9.94 26.80
CA SER A 543 -19.58 -9.65 25.58
C SER A 543 -18.41 -10.61 25.43
N PHE A 544 -18.29 -11.20 24.24
CA PHE A 544 -17.24 -12.15 23.89
C PHE A 544 -16.97 -12.10 22.39
N ALA A 545 -15.77 -12.50 21.98
CA ALA A 545 -15.44 -12.71 20.58
C ALA A 545 -15.23 -14.20 20.29
N VAL A 546 -15.64 -14.63 19.11
CA VAL A 546 -15.43 -16.01 18.62
C VAL A 546 -14.51 -16.00 17.41
N ARG A 547 -13.75 -17.08 17.26
CA ARG A 547 -12.94 -17.40 16.08
C ARG A 547 -13.57 -18.55 15.33
N ALA A 548 -13.73 -18.40 14.01
CA ALA A 548 -13.90 -19.51 13.09
C ALA A 548 -12.56 -19.74 12.38
N GLN A 549 -12.00 -20.95 12.46
CA GLN A 549 -10.73 -21.34 11.87
C GLN A 549 -10.97 -22.43 10.81
N GLY A 550 -10.65 -22.14 9.55
CA GLY A 550 -10.48 -23.13 8.48
C GLY A 550 -9.00 -23.51 8.32
N ALA A 551 -8.61 -23.97 7.13
CA ALA A 551 -7.23 -24.39 6.84
C ALA A 551 -6.21 -23.22 6.98
N THR A 552 -6.10 -22.38 5.95
CA THR A 552 -5.26 -21.16 5.95
C THR A 552 -6.05 -19.89 6.27
N ARG A 553 -7.34 -20.03 6.60
CA ARG A 553 -8.33 -18.95 6.68
C ARG A 553 -8.93 -18.90 8.07
N PHE A 554 -9.20 -17.70 8.58
CA PHE A 554 -9.97 -17.56 9.81
C PHE A 554 -10.73 -16.23 9.83
N GLY A 555 -11.69 -16.10 10.74
CA GLY A 555 -12.37 -14.85 10.99
C GLY A 555 -12.79 -14.72 12.45
N LEU A 556 -12.84 -13.49 12.93
CA LEU A 556 -13.27 -13.13 14.27
C LEU A 556 -14.60 -12.39 14.23
N ARG A 557 -15.44 -12.61 15.25
CA ARG A 557 -16.70 -11.87 15.42
C ARG A 557 -16.96 -11.60 16.88
N ALA A 558 -17.15 -10.33 17.23
CA ALA A 558 -17.64 -9.92 18.54
C ALA A 558 -19.17 -10.06 18.63
N PHE A 559 -19.66 -10.51 19.79
CA PHE A 559 -21.07 -10.63 20.13
C PHE A 559 -21.34 -10.08 21.53
N THR A 560 -22.55 -9.60 21.75
CA THR A 560 -23.10 -9.33 23.09
C THR A 560 -24.39 -10.13 23.26
N LEU A 561 -24.35 -11.16 24.11
CA LEU A 561 -25.51 -11.95 24.49
C LEU A 561 -26.19 -11.29 25.71
N SER A 562 -27.48 -10.96 25.56
CA SER A 562 -28.31 -10.49 26.68
C SER A 562 -29.07 -11.68 27.28
N VAL A 563 -28.93 -11.89 28.59
CA VAL A 563 -29.65 -12.92 29.36
C VAL A 563 -30.52 -12.24 30.41
N THR A 564 -31.82 -12.54 30.42
CA THR A 564 -32.77 -11.98 31.40
C THR A 564 -33.24 -13.02 32.42
N ASN A 565 -33.63 -12.57 33.61
CA ASN A 565 -34.35 -13.44 34.54
C ASN A 565 -35.78 -13.68 34.04
N PRO A 566 -36.32 -14.90 34.18
CA PRO A 566 -37.72 -15.16 33.87
C PRO A 566 -38.66 -14.46 34.86
N SER A 567 -39.91 -14.25 34.45
CA SER A 567 -40.99 -13.88 35.36
C SER A 567 -41.45 -15.14 36.12
N VAL A 568 -41.58 -15.04 37.45
CA VAL A 568 -42.10 -16.11 38.30
C VAL A 568 -43.40 -15.65 38.94
N ASP A 569 -44.48 -16.38 38.69
CA ASP A 569 -45.71 -16.27 39.48
C ASP A 569 -45.49 -17.00 40.82
N VAL A 570 -45.55 -16.25 41.91
CA VAL A 570 -45.36 -16.76 43.28
C VAL A 570 -46.42 -17.79 43.64
N THR A 571 -47.64 -17.65 43.13
CA THR A 571 -48.77 -18.57 43.37
C THR A 571 -48.49 -19.94 42.75
N ILE A 572 -48.03 -19.96 41.49
CA ILE A 572 -47.70 -21.20 40.76
C ILE A 572 -46.46 -21.86 41.37
N ALA A 573 -45.45 -21.06 41.74
CA ALA A 573 -44.24 -21.56 42.40
C ALA A 573 -44.54 -22.24 43.76
N VAL A 574 -45.47 -21.70 44.55
CA VAL A 574 -45.96 -22.33 45.80
C VAL A 574 -46.81 -23.56 45.50
N ALA A 575 -47.74 -23.48 44.55
CA ALA A 575 -48.62 -24.60 44.18
C ALA A 575 -47.79 -25.84 43.81
N HIS A 576 -46.72 -25.67 43.03
CA HIS A 576 -45.82 -26.76 42.66
C HIS A 576 -45.13 -27.43 43.87
N LEU A 577 -44.63 -26.64 44.84
CA LEU A 577 -44.04 -27.19 46.08
C LEU A 577 -45.05 -27.96 46.94
N LEU A 578 -46.34 -27.70 46.77
CA LEU A 578 -47.45 -28.38 47.46
C LEU A 578 -48.03 -29.55 46.64
N GLY A 579 -47.41 -29.92 45.51
CA GLY A 579 -47.87 -31.03 44.64
C GLY A 579 -49.01 -30.66 43.68
N GLY A 580 -49.25 -29.36 43.46
CA GLY A 580 -50.15 -28.84 42.43
C GLY A 580 -49.50 -28.83 41.04
N ASP A 581 -50.00 -27.94 40.17
CA ASP A 581 -49.62 -27.91 38.75
C ASP A 581 -48.10 -27.83 38.50
N PRO A 582 -47.60 -28.46 37.43
CA PRO A 582 -46.17 -28.53 37.16
C PRO A 582 -45.59 -27.16 36.76
N LEU A 583 -44.69 -26.62 37.58
CA LEU A 583 -43.84 -25.50 37.22
C LEU A 583 -42.91 -25.94 36.06
N SER A 584 -42.67 -25.07 35.07
CA SER A 584 -41.82 -25.44 33.93
C SER A 584 -40.38 -25.75 34.38
N THR A 585 -39.71 -26.69 33.70
CA THR A 585 -38.33 -27.08 34.01
C THR A 585 -37.37 -25.88 34.04
N ALA A 586 -37.57 -24.90 33.15
CA ALA A 586 -36.79 -23.68 33.13
C ALA A 586 -36.97 -22.82 34.38
N LEU A 587 -38.21 -22.68 34.88
CA LEU A 587 -38.51 -21.95 36.12
C LEU A 587 -38.03 -22.72 37.36
N GLN A 588 -38.11 -24.05 37.37
CA GLN A 588 -37.53 -24.87 38.43
C GLN A 588 -36.01 -24.67 38.52
N ARG A 589 -35.28 -24.78 37.40
CA ARG A 589 -33.83 -24.52 37.34
C ARG A 589 -33.48 -23.08 37.75
N PHE A 590 -34.24 -22.09 37.28
CA PHE A 590 -34.04 -20.70 37.68
C PHE A 590 -34.13 -20.52 39.20
N LEU A 591 -35.14 -21.11 39.84
CA LEU A 591 -35.33 -21.00 41.29
C LEU A 591 -34.22 -21.73 42.06
N ASP A 592 -33.87 -22.96 41.67
CA ASP A 592 -32.71 -23.71 42.19
C ASP A 592 -31.40 -22.89 42.11
N PHE A 593 -31.16 -22.16 41.01
CA PHE A 593 -30.00 -21.27 40.85
C PHE A 593 -29.97 -20.08 41.82
N GLN A 594 -31.13 -19.62 42.33
CA GLN A 594 -31.23 -18.59 43.37
C GLN A 594 -30.98 -19.15 44.78
N GLY A 595 -31.04 -20.47 44.95
CA GLY A 595 -31.02 -21.14 46.23
C GLY A 595 -29.78 -22.00 46.45
N ASN A 596 -29.99 -23.28 46.73
CA ASN A 596 -28.95 -24.20 47.16
C ASN A 596 -28.24 -24.94 45.99
N ARG A 597 -28.75 -24.81 44.76
CA ARG A 597 -28.20 -25.42 43.53
C ARG A 597 -28.06 -26.95 43.60
N ASN A 598 -29.00 -27.64 44.25
CA ASN A 598 -29.02 -29.10 44.33
C ASN A 598 -29.59 -29.79 43.07
N GLY A 599 -30.10 -29.01 42.11
CA GLY A 599 -30.68 -29.49 40.86
C GLY A 599 -32.18 -29.81 40.95
N ARG A 600 -32.85 -29.40 42.03
CA ARG A 600 -34.30 -29.52 42.23
C ARG A 600 -34.81 -28.28 42.93
N TYR A 601 -35.91 -27.74 42.44
CA TYR A 601 -36.58 -26.63 43.11
C TYR A 601 -37.25 -27.10 44.43
N ASP A 602 -36.79 -26.53 45.55
CA ASP A 602 -37.31 -26.81 46.89
C ASP A 602 -37.69 -25.54 47.70
N VAL A 603 -38.18 -25.75 48.92
CA VAL A 603 -38.64 -24.67 49.82
C VAL A 603 -37.50 -23.73 50.24
N GLY A 604 -36.27 -24.23 50.32
CA GLY A 604 -35.06 -23.44 50.56
C GLY A 604 -34.82 -22.44 49.44
N ASP A 605 -34.93 -22.89 48.20
CA ASP A 605 -34.74 -22.07 47.00
C ASP A 605 -35.81 -20.99 46.87
N PHE A 606 -37.08 -21.37 47.09
CA PHE A 606 -38.19 -20.42 47.11
C PHE A 606 -37.97 -19.32 48.16
N ARG A 607 -37.50 -19.69 49.36
CA ARG A 607 -37.17 -18.73 50.42
C ARG A 607 -35.96 -17.86 50.07
N ALA A 608 -34.99 -18.37 49.31
CA ALA A 608 -33.86 -17.58 48.81
C ALA A 608 -34.34 -16.55 47.77
N TYR A 609 -35.12 -16.99 46.78
CA TYR A 609 -35.77 -16.14 45.78
C TYR A 609 -36.62 -15.01 46.39
N LEU A 610 -37.48 -15.31 47.37
CA LEU A 610 -38.29 -14.29 48.04
C LEU A 610 -37.44 -13.28 48.84
N ARG A 611 -36.36 -13.73 49.50
CA ARG A 611 -35.42 -12.83 50.20
C ARG A 611 -34.69 -11.91 49.25
N ALA A 612 -34.23 -12.42 48.09
CA ALA A 612 -33.57 -11.62 47.06
C ALA A 612 -34.47 -10.49 46.51
N ARG A 613 -35.80 -10.62 46.66
CA ARG A 613 -36.79 -9.60 46.30
C ARG A 613 -37.32 -8.78 47.49
N GLY A 614 -36.74 -8.93 48.69
CA GLY A 614 -37.19 -8.24 49.91
C GLY A 614 -38.56 -8.69 50.43
N GLN A 615 -39.12 -9.79 49.92
CA GLN A 615 -40.44 -10.33 50.29
C GLN A 615 -40.40 -11.23 51.53
N LEU A 616 -39.20 -11.51 52.05
CA LEU A 616 -38.98 -12.16 53.35
C LEU A 616 -37.87 -11.42 54.11
N PRO A 617 -37.92 -11.39 55.47
CA PRO A 617 -36.82 -10.88 56.27
C PRO A 617 -35.50 -11.64 56.00
N GLY A 618 -34.39 -10.91 56.13
CA GLY A 618 -33.05 -11.51 56.15
C GLY A 618 -32.95 -12.61 57.20
N ALA A 619 -32.04 -13.57 56.98
CA ALA A 619 -31.86 -14.67 57.93
C ALA A 619 -31.47 -14.09 59.30
N ALA A 620 -32.30 -14.35 60.32
CA ALA A 620 -31.99 -13.94 61.68
C ALA A 620 -30.70 -14.63 62.12
N VAL A 621 -29.62 -13.85 62.26
CA VAL A 621 -28.38 -14.29 62.89
C VAL A 621 -28.76 -14.69 64.31
N ARG A 622 -28.76 -16.00 64.60
CA ARG A 622 -28.77 -16.47 65.98
C ARG A 622 -27.48 -15.97 66.62
N LYS A 623 -27.57 -14.87 67.36
CA LYS A 623 -26.63 -14.65 68.46
C LYS A 623 -26.86 -15.80 69.42
N GLU A 624 -25.93 -16.74 69.46
CA GLU A 624 -25.80 -17.61 70.61
C GLU A 624 -25.61 -16.70 71.83
N GLN A 625 -26.56 -16.73 72.76
CA GLN A 625 -26.38 -16.12 74.07
C GLN A 625 -25.40 -17.00 74.87
N PRO A 626 -24.58 -16.38 75.72
CA PRO A 626 -23.29 -16.93 76.17
C PRO A 626 -23.40 -18.14 77.10
#